data_AF-A0AAJ6A0I3-F1
#
_entry.id   AF-A0AAJ6A0I3-F1
#
_cell.length_a   1.000
_cell.length_b   1.000
_cell.length_c   1.000
_cell.angle_alpha   90.00
_cell.angle_beta   90.00
_cell.angle_gamma   90.00
#
_symmetry.space_group_name_H-M   'P 1'
#
loop_
_entity.id
_entity.type
_entity.pdbx_description
1 polymer ?
#
loop_
_entity_poly.entity_id
_entity_poly.type
_entity_poly.pdbx_seq_one_letter_code
_entity_poly.pdbx_strand_id
1 'polypeptide(L)'
;MNITKLTIFSIALGWFGAAHADDTAVARYKDYLPEQIMQLPEQERKSNVPMVYIGAANDALSKNGQVMIQAALNSLMYDGLADFEGAMRAFQQDLGEQPTGKLTVGQLQKLGYRASRLHLTYVDFFSLEYGGTTTKDFASVKGTVKMLDDRIAYPINHVVIQCFRAESYCSYNQVALALPDENSWAQSYSVLTVADEYYKITRWDTNQIDAVPYQNTACRSNQLSFNFETKEFFEIARNNTSGDCQTALGVTLPRLDKPRVSQIVKGDEIVDAEFKRIGEEAASYYSSAFRDRLGMPKTGPVAVGSKP
;
A
#
# COMPACT_ATOMS: atom_id res chain seq x y z
N MET A 1 35.61 6.28 21.40
CA MET A 1 34.96 6.51 20.09
C MET A 1 33.47 6.25 20.27
N ASN A 2 32.69 7.32 20.35
CA ASN A 2 31.23 7.27 20.46
C ASN A 2 30.66 6.99 19.07
N ILE A 3 30.10 5.81 18.86
CA ILE A 3 29.25 5.53 17.69
C ILE A 3 27.83 5.85 18.12
N THR A 4 27.38 6.99 17.63
CA THR A 4 26.04 7.55 17.79
C THR A 4 25.00 6.56 17.27
N LYS A 5 23.99 6.30 18.09
CA LYS A 5 22.85 5.42 17.83
C LYS A 5 22.13 5.83 16.54
N LEU A 6 22.23 5.00 15.51
CA LEU A 6 21.37 5.07 14.33
C LEU A 6 20.09 4.27 14.60
N THR A 7 18.99 4.96 14.39
CA THR A 7 17.59 4.58 14.17
C THR A 7 17.31 3.09 13.96
N ILE A 8 16.54 2.50 14.89
CA ILE A 8 15.98 1.14 14.79
C ILE A 8 14.50 1.31 14.41
N PHE A 9 14.17 1.07 13.14
CA PHE A 9 12.80 0.84 12.67
C PHE A 9 12.62 -0.67 12.57
N SER A 10 12.08 -1.30 13.61
CA SER A 10 11.57 -2.67 13.51
C SER A 10 10.17 -2.59 12.92
N ILE A 11 10.01 -3.16 11.73
CA ILE A 11 8.78 -3.05 10.97
C ILE A 11 7.78 -4.08 11.51
N ALA A 12 6.75 -3.58 12.19
CA ALA A 12 5.44 -4.21 12.33
C ALA A 12 4.90 -4.69 10.96
N LEU A 13 5.30 -5.88 10.53
CA LEU A 13 4.64 -6.64 9.48
C LEU A 13 3.25 -7.06 9.99
N GLY A 14 2.28 -6.21 9.71
CA GLY A 14 0.90 -6.30 10.15
C GLY A 14 0.50 -5.02 10.88
N TRP A 15 -0.04 -4.06 10.12
CA TRP A 15 -0.52 -2.74 10.58
C TRP A 15 0.56 -1.72 10.95
N PHE A 16 1.46 -1.38 10.02
CA PHE A 16 1.70 0.06 9.88
C PHE A 16 0.46 0.63 9.25
N GLY A 17 -0.27 1.44 10.01
CA GLY A 17 -1.35 2.22 9.47
C GLY A 17 -0.83 2.92 8.22
N ALA A 18 -1.47 2.65 7.09
CA ALA A 18 -1.71 3.74 6.18
C ALA A 18 -2.22 4.89 7.06
N ALA A 19 -1.63 6.06 6.89
CA ALA A 19 -1.99 7.24 7.64
C ALA A 19 -3.42 7.64 7.26
N HIS A 20 -4.37 6.87 7.78
CA HIS A 20 -5.79 7.04 7.61
C HIS A 20 -6.16 8.32 8.35
N ALA A 21 -6.84 9.21 7.64
CA ALA A 21 -7.41 10.39 8.27
C ALA A 21 -8.46 9.95 9.29
N ASP A 22 -8.59 10.69 10.40
CA ASP A 22 -9.67 10.49 11.37
C ASP A 22 -11.03 10.62 10.65
N ASP A 23 -11.81 9.54 10.63
CA ASP A 23 -13.12 9.44 9.96
C ASP A 23 -14.04 10.61 10.33
N THR A 24 -13.96 11.09 11.58
CA THR A 24 -14.77 12.22 12.05
C THR A 24 -14.36 13.53 11.36
N ALA A 25 -13.05 13.76 11.22
CA ALA A 25 -12.50 14.91 10.52
C ALA A 25 -12.77 14.83 9.01
N VAL A 26 -12.63 13.64 8.41
CA VAL A 26 -12.96 13.37 7.00
C VAL A 26 -14.41 13.75 6.72
N ALA A 27 -15.35 13.26 7.53
CA ALA A 27 -16.77 13.56 7.37
C ALA A 27 -17.09 15.04 7.53
N ARG A 28 -16.40 15.74 8.44
CA ARG A 28 -16.63 17.17 8.70
C ARG A 28 -16.20 18.07 7.54
N TYR A 29 -15.06 17.80 6.91
CA TYR A 29 -14.44 18.75 5.97
C TYR A 29 -14.61 18.37 4.49
N LYS A 30 -15.07 17.15 4.16
CA LYS A 30 -15.15 16.66 2.77
C LYS A 30 -15.94 17.57 1.81
N ASP A 31 -16.96 18.28 2.31
CA ASP A 31 -17.88 19.07 1.51
C ASP A 31 -17.45 20.55 1.39
N TYR A 32 -16.30 20.91 1.97
CA TYR A 32 -15.75 22.25 1.88
C TYR A 32 -15.11 22.47 0.49
N LEU A 33 -15.25 23.67 -0.05
CA LEU A 33 -14.50 24.13 -1.21
C LEU A 33 -13.03 24.42 -0.83
N PRO A 34 -12.08 24.34 -1.78
CA PRO A 34 -10.68 24.69 -1.55
C PRO A 34 -10.49 26.03 -0.84
N GLU A 35 -11.22 27.07 -1.25
CA GLU A 35 -11.12 28.41 -0.66
C GLU A 35 -11.58 28.41 0.79
N GLN A 36 -12.63 27.63 1.12
CA GLN A 36 -13.15 27.54 2.48
C GLN A 36 -12.13 26.88 3.42
N ILE A 37 -11.43 25.83 2.97
CA ILE A 37 -10.33 25.21 3.74
C ILE A 37 -9.20 26.22 3.98
N MET A 38 -8.85 27.01 2.97
CA MET A 38 -7.76 27.99 3.08
C MET A 38 -8.10 29.23 3.90
N GLN A 39 -9.39 29.52 4.08
CA GLN A 39 -9.89 30.58 4.95
C GLN A 39 -10.02 30.17 6.43
N LEU A 40 -9.94 28.87 6.75
CA LEU A 40 -9.95 28.41 8.14
C LEU A 40 -8.74 28.97 8.90
N PRO A 41 -8.88 29.27 10.21
CA PRO A 41 -7.77 29.64 11.06
C PRO A 41 -6.62 28.63 10.96
N GLU A 42 -5.39 29.12 10.94
CA GLU A 42 -4.19 28.28 10.74
C GLU A 42 -4.13 27.12 11.73
N GLN A 43 -4.49 27.38 12.99
CA GLN A 43 -4.53 26.36 14.05
C GLN A 43 -5.59 25.29 13.80
N GLU A 44 -6.77 25.66 13.30
CA GLU A 44 -7.81 24.69 12.93
C GLU A 44 -7.35 23.83 11.75
N ARG A 45 -6.73 24.46 10.75
CA ARG A 45 -6.21 23.76 9.58
C ARG A 45 -5.13 22.74 9.93
N LYS A 46 -4.16 23.12 10.77
CA LYS A 46 -3.04 22.25 11.14
C LYS A 46 -3.44 21.08 12.04
N SER A 47 -4.43 21.29 12.92
CA SER A 47 -4.75 20.30 13.95
C SER A 47 -5.96 19.41 13.62
N ASN A 48 -6.92 19.91 12.83
CA ASN A 48 -8.21 19.23 12.65
C ASN A 48 -8.51 18.86 11.20
N VAL A 49 -7.99 19.60 10.21
CA VAL A 49 -8.28 19.30 8.81
C VAL A 49 -7.38 18.16 8.35
N PRO A 50 -7.92 17.08 7.75
CA PRO A 50 -7.12 16.03 7.17
C PRO A 50 -6.09 16.58 6.18
N MET A 51 -4.84 16.15 6.29
CA MET A 51 -3.75 16.60 5.41
C MET A 51 -4.09 16.41 3.92
N VAL A 52 -4.83 15.36 3.58
CA VAL A 52 -5.29 15.09 2.21
C VAL A 52 -6.19 16.23 1.66
N TYR A 53 -7.04 16.83 2.49
CA TYR A 53 -7.90 17.94 2.07
C TYR A 53 -7.15 19.27 2.01
N ILE A 54 -6.14 19.47 2.86
CA ILE A 54 -5.23 20.61 2.76
C ILE A 54 -4.44 20.53 1.45
N GLY A 55 -3.91 19.34 1.12
CA GLY A 55 -3.21 19.07 -0.14
C GLY A 55 -4.11 19.35 -1.35
N ALA A 56 -5.31 18.76 -1.39
CA ALA A 56 -6.26 18.97 -2.46
C ALA A 56 -6.64 20.46 -2.64
N ALA A 57 -6.83 21.20 -1.54
CA ALA A 57 -7.11 22.63 -1.59
C ALA A 57 -5.92 23.43 -2.16
N ASN A 58 -4.70 23.15 -1.70
CA ASN A 58 -3.50 23.82 -2.21
C ASN A 58 -3.27 23.54 -3.70
N ASP A 59 -3.44 22.30 -4.13
CA ASP A 59 -3.23 21.90 -5.52
C ASP A 59 -4.25 22.59 -6.44
N ALA A 60 -5.53 22.57 -6.06
CA ALA A 60 -6.60 23.22 -6.81
C ALA A 60 -6.43 24.74 -6.92
N LEU A 61 -5.93 25.39 -5.87
CA LEU A 61 -5.70 26.85 -5.84
C LEU A 61 -4.33 27.26 -6.38
N SER A 62 -3.48 26.30 -6.76
CA SER A 62 -2.17 26.58 -7.35
C SER A 62 -2.31 27.21 -8.74
N LYS A 63 -1.24 27.84 -9.23
CA LYS A 63 -1.19 28.43 -10.58
C LYS A 63 -1.59 27.44 -11.70
N ASN A 64 -1.34 26.14 -11.50
CA ASN A 64 -1.62 25.10 -12.48
C ASN A 64 -2.81 24.21 -12.07
N GLY A 65 -3.53 24.55 -10.99
CA GLY A 65 -4.56 23.70 -10.40
C GLY A 65 -5.67 23.36 -11.38
N GLN A 66 -6.19 24.34 -12.11
CA GLN A 66 -7.19 24.11 -13.15
C GLN A 66 -6.72 23.10 -14.19
N VAL A 67 -5.51 23.26 -14.72
CA VAL A 67 -4.95 22.35 -15.74
C VAL A 67 -4.81 20.93 -15.19
N MET A 68 -4.40 20.78 -13.93
CA MET A 68 -4.31 19.47 -13.26
C MET A 68 -5.69 18.82 -13.12
N ILE A 69 -6.72 19.57 -12.71
CA ILE A 69 -8.09 19.05 -12.59
C ILE A 69 -8.62 18.65 -13.98
N GLN A 70 -8.41 19.47 -15.01
CA GLN A 70 -8.79 19.15 -16.38
C GLN A 70 -8.13 17.86 -16.87
N ALA A 71 -6.83 17.69 -16.63
CA ALA A 71 -6.08 16.49 -17.01
C ALA A 71 -6.57 15.23 -16.27
N ALA A 72 -6.88 15.36 -14.97
CA ALA A 72 -7.44 14.25 -14.19
C ALA A 72 -8.85 13.85 -14.68
N LEU A 73 -9.71 14.83 -14.99
CA LEU A 73 -11.02 14.58 -15.60
C LEU A 73 -10.89 13.91 -16.97
N ASN A 74 -9.96 14.37 -17.81
CA ASN A 74 -9.68 13.76 -19.11
C ASN A 74 -9.17 12.31 -18.99
N SER A 75 -8.32 12.03 -18.00
CA SER A 75 -7.82 10.67 -17.77
C SER A 75 -8.97 9.70 -17.48
N LEU A 76 -10.02 10.19 -16.80
CA LEU A 76 -11.25 9.47 -16.53
C LEU A 76 -12.29 9.55 -17.66
N MET A 77 -11.91 10.02 -18.86
CA MET A 77 -12.79 10.15 -20.03
C MET A 77 -13.99 11.10 -19.83
N TYR A 78 -13.85 12.09 -18.95
CA TYR A 78 -14.67 13.30 -19.00
C TYR A 78 -14.01 14.32 -19.92
N ASP A 79 -14.78 15.22 -20.52
CA ASP A 79 -14.24 16.21 -21.47
C ASP A 79 -13.64 17.45 -20.75
N GLY A 80 -12.77 17.23 -19.76
CA GLY A 80 -12.21 18.29 -18.92
C GLY A 80 -11.42 19.36 -19.67
N LEU A 81 -10.73 19.00 -20.75
CA LEU A 81 -9.97 19.97 -21.57
C LEU A 81 -10.86 20.80 -22.51
N ALA A 82 -11.94 20.23 -23.07
CA ALA A 82 -12.80 20.97 -24.02
C ALA A 82 -14.03 21.61 -23.34
N ASP A 83 -14.59 20.96 -22.32
CA ASP A 83 -15.74 21.43 -21.53
C ASP A 83 -15.51 21.19 -20.02
N PHE A 84 -14.68 22.06 -19.43
CA PHE A 84 -14.27 21.90 -18.03
C PHE A 84 -15.45 21.94 -17.04
N GLU A 85 -16.40 22.85 -17.23
CA GLU A 85 -17.54 23.00 -16.33
C GLU A 85 -18.51 21.81 -16.47
N GLY A 86 -18.83 21.39 -17.70
CA GLY A 86 -19.64 20.20 -17.96
C GLY A 86 -18.99 18.94 -17.42
N ALA A 87 -17.68 18.79 -17.59
CA ALA A 87 -16.91 17.66 -17.05
C ALA A 87 -16.98 17.58 -15.51
N MET A 88 -16.85 18.70 -14.80
CA MET A 88 -17.01 18.74 -13.33
C MET A 88 -18.42 18.31 -12.91
N ARG A 89 -19.46 18.83 -13.59
CA ARG A 89 -20.86 18.48 -13.29
C ARG A 89 -21.16 17.01 -13.55
N ALA A 90 -20.65 16.46 -14.65
CA ALA A 90 -20.79 15.05 -14.99
C ALA A 90 -20.07 14.16 -13.96
N PHE A 91 -18.85 14.53 -13.56
CA PHE A 91 -18.13 13.82 -12.50
C PHE A 91 -18.91 13.81 -11.18
N GLN A 92 -19.48 14.96 -10.77
CA GLN A 92 -20.31 15.05 -9.57
C GLN A 92 -21.57 14.16 -9.67
N GLN A 93 -22.23 14.11 -10.83
CA GLN A 93 -23.36 13.20 -11.06
C GLN A 93 -22.97 11.74 -10.92
N ASP A 94 -21.82 11.35 -11.46
CA ASP A 94 -21.29 9.99 -11.36
C ASP A 94 -20.86 9.62 -9.93
N LEU A 95 -20.61 10.60 -9.07
CA LEU A 95 -20.45 10.41 -7.62
C LEU A 95 -21.79 10.28 -6.87
N GLY A 96 -22.93 10.53 -7.54
CA GLY A 96 -24.25 10.62 -6.91
C GLY A 96 -24.48 11.93 -6.15
N GLU A 97 -23.70 12.97 -6.47
CA GLU A 97 -23.69 14.26 -5.77
C GLU A 97 -24.30 15.36 -6.67
N GLN A 98 -24.61 16.52 -6.09
CA GLN A 98 -25.23 17.63 -6.84
C GLN A 98 -24.23 18.22 -7.87
N PRO A 99 -24.63 18.39 -9.15
CA PRO A 99 -23.77 18.93 -10.20
C PRO A 99 -23.62 20.46 -10.12
N THR A 100 -22.96 20.95 -9.07
CA THR A 100 -22.76 22.38 -8.82
C THR A 100 -21.76 23.03 -9.80
N GLY A 101 -20.87 22.24 -10.41
CA GLY A 101 -19.74 22.75 -11.19
C GLY A 101 -18.60 23.31 -10.34
N LYS A 102 -18.64 23.11 -9.02
CA LYS A 102 -17.56 23.47 -8.08
C LYS A 102 -17.16 22.25 -7.28
N LEU A 103 -15.91 21.82 -7.41
CA LEU A 103 -15.42 20.63 -6.73
C LEU A 103 -15.06 20.92 -5.27
N THR A 104 -15.61 20.13 -4.35
CA THR A 104 -15.19 20.13 -2.95
C THR A 104 -13.84 19.44 -2.79
N VAL A 105 -13.19 19.61 -1.64
CA VAL A 105 -11.92 18.92 -1.35
C VAL A 105 -12.07 17.40 -1.32
N GLY A 106 -13.23 16.88 -0.88
CA GLY A 106 -13.55 15.45 -0.98
C GLY A 106 -13.72 14.98 -2.42
N GLN A 107 -14.39 15.78 -3.27
CA GLN A 107 -14.52 15.46 -4.70
C GLN A 107 -13.17 15.52 -5.44
N LEU A 108 -12.32 16.50 -5.11
CA LEU A 108 -10.96 16.60 -5.66
C LEU A 108 -10.08 15.43 -5.24
N GLN A 109 -10.18 15.01 -3.98
CA GLN A 109 -9.47 13.84 -3.47
C GLN A 109 -9.91 12.56 -4.20
N LYS A 110 -11.23 12.34 -4.37
CA LYS A 110 -11.76 11.23 -5.19
C LYS A 110 -11.31 11.31 -6.64
N LEU A 111 -11.27 12.50 -7.24
CA LEU A 111 -10.79 12.71 -8.61
C LEU A 111 -9.32 12.29 -8.74
N GLY A 112 -8.47 12.76 -7.83
CA GLY A 112 -7.06 12.39 -7.77
C GLY A 112 -6.86 10.89 -7.59
N TYR A 113 -7.57 10.28 -6.62
CA TYR A 113 -7.57 8.83 -6.41
C TYR A 113 -7.90 8.07 -7.69
N ARG A 114 -9.07 8.34 -8.27
CA ARG A 114 -9.56 7.63 -9.46
C ARG A 114 -8.65 7.81 -10.67
N ALA A 115 -8.14 9.02 -10.90
CA ALA A 115 -7.19 9.29 -11.99
C ALA A 115 -5.87 8.54 -11.77
N SER A 116 -5.30 8.60 -10.57
CA SER A 116 -4.08 7.87 -10.23
C SER A 116 -4.23 6.37 -10.41
N ARG A 117 -5.40 5.80 -10.13
CA ARG A 117 -5.66 4.37 -10.31
C ARG A 117 -5.52 3.90 -11.77
N LEU A 118 -5.68 4.80 -12.74
CA LEU A 118 -5.47 4.52 -14.17
C LEU A 118 -4.01 4.58 -14.61
N HIS A 119 -3.11 5.20 -13.84
CA HIS A 119 -1.74 5.48 -14.27
C HIS A 119 -0.82 4.25 -14.33
N LEU A 120 -1.24 3.10 -13.80
CA LEU A 120 -0.40 1.90 -13.76
C LEU A 120 -1.15 0.69 -14.26
N THR A 121 -0.66 0.13 -15.37
CA THR A 121 -1.21 -1.07 -15.99
C THR A 121 -0.43 -2.33 -15.63
N TYR A 122 0.87 -2.20 -15.34
CA TYR A 122 1.76 -3.30 -14.92
C TYR A 122 3.07 -2.74 -14.35
N VAL A 123 3.82 -3.56 -13.60
CA VAL A 123 5.20 -3.25 -13.19
C VAL A 123 6.15 -4.41 -13.46
N ASP A 124 7.30 -4.11 -14.05
CA ASP A 124 8.35 -5.09 -14.40
C ASP A 124 9.61 -4.99 -13.52
N PHE A 125 9.57 -4.13 -12.48
CA PHE A 125 10.76 -3.90 -11.64
C PHE A 125 11.01 -5.01 -10.61
N PHE A 126 10.01 -5.85 -10.31
CA PHE A 126 10.21 -7.04 -9.50
C PHE A 126 10.69 -8.15 -10.41
N SER A 127 11.93 -8.63 -10.24
CA SER A 127 12.33 -9.85 -10.93
C SER A 127 11.36 -10.95 -10.50
N LEU A 128 10.55 -11.45 -11.44
CA LEU A 128 9.65 -12.59 -11.25
C LEU A 128 10.41 -13.91 -11.01
N GLU A 129 11.73 -13.81 -10.84
CA GLU A 129 12.63 -14.84 -10.36
C GLU A 129 12.15 -15.36 -9.00
N TYR A 130 11.59 -16.55 -9.04
CA TYR A 130 11.37 -17.38 -7.86
C TYR A 130 12.37 -18.52 -7.83
N GLY A 131 12.93 -18.75 -6.65
CA GLY A 131 13.75 -19.92 -6.42
C GLY A 131 14.60 -19.79 -5.17
N GLY A 132 15.18 -20.92 -4.79
CA GLY A 132 16.22 -20.98 -3.79
C GLY A 132 17.45 -21.65 -4.37
N THR A 133 18.62 -21.08 -4.11
CA THR A 133 19.90 -21.72 -4.39
C THR A 133 20.67 -21.86 -3.10
N THR A 134 21.28 -23.01 -2.85
CA THR A 134 22.14 -23.23 -1.69
C THR A 134 23.47 -23.84 -2.12
N THR A 135 24.51 -23.45 -1.40
CA THR A 135 25.88 -23.96 -1.50
C THR A 135 26.38 -24.23 -0.08
N LYS A 136 27.64 -24.66 0.05
CA LYS A 136 28.23 -24.90 1.37
C LYS A 136 28.25 -23.64 2.25
N ASP A 137 28.47 -22.47 1.66
CA ASP A 137 28.77 -21.23 2.38
C ASP A 137 27.78 -20.09 2.12
N PHE A 138 26.92 -20.24 1.12
CA PHE A 138 25.96 -19.22 0.70
C PHE A 138 24.61 -19.86 0.33
N ALA A 139 23.53 -19.17 0.65
CA ALA A 139 22.21 -19.47 0.11
C ALA A 139 21.46 -18.20 -0.26
N SER A 140 20.58 -18.29 -1.26
CA SER A 140 19.68 -17.20 -1.64
C SER A 140 18.29 -17.73 -1.90
N VAL A 141 17.28 -16.99 -1.45
CA VAL A 141 15.86 -17.24 -1.74
C VAL A 141 15.27 -15.94 -2.30
N LYS A 142 14.54 -16.05 -3.41
CA LYS A 142 13.80 -14.93 -4.01
C LYS A 142 12.37 -15.33 -4.33
N GLY A 143 11.46 -14.37 -4.29
CA GLY A 143 10.09 -14.56 -4.75
C GLY A 143 9.12 -13.53 -4.19
N THR A 144 7.84 -13.89 -4.17
CA THR A 144 6.76 -13.07 -3.62
C THR A 144 6.28 -13.69 -2.32
N VAL A 145 6.10 -12.86 -1.29
CA VAL A 145 5.55 -13.29 0.00
C VAL A 145 4.03 -13.35 -0.13
N LYS A 146 3.45 -14.51 0.18
CA LYS A 146 2.01 -14.69 0.41
C LYS A 146 1.76 -15.17 1.83
N MET A 147 0.65 -14.76 2.43
CA MET A 147 0.19 -15.33 3.69
C MET A 147 -0.73 -16.52 3.41
N LEU A 148 -0.61 -17.62 4.16
CA LEU A 148 -1.39 -18.83 3.91
C LEU A 148 -2.83 -18.73 4.42
N ASP A 149 -3.02 -18.08 5.57
CA ASP A 149 -4.31 -18.00 6.29
C ASP A 149 -4.86 -16.57 6.39
N ASP A 150 -4.21 -15.60 5.74
CA ASP A 150 -4.50 -14.17 5.89
C ASP A 150 -4.21 -13.44 4.58
N ARG A 151 -4.61 -12.17 4.49
CA ARG A 151 -4.28 -11.30 3.37
C ARG A 151 -3.05 -10.46 3.72
N ILE A 152 -2.06 -10.48 2.82
CA ILE A 152 -0.93 -9.56 2.92
C ILE A 152 -1.36 -8.14 2.54
N ALA A 153 -0.88 -7.15 3.28
CA ALA A 153 -1.20 -5.74 3.04
C ALA A 153 -0.78 -5.25 1.65
N TYR A 154 0.38 -5.73 1.18
CA TYR A 154 0.93 -5.36 -0.13
C TYR A 154 1.06 -6.62 -1.00
N PRO A 155 0.02 -6.98 -1.78
CA PRO A 155 0.02 -8.20 -2.59
C PRO A 155 1.09 -8.20 -3.68
N ILE A 156 1.42 -7.03 -4.22
CA ILE A 156 2.51 -6.87 -5.20
C ILE A 156 3.79 -6.57 -4.42
N ASN A 157 4.54 -7.63 -4.10
CA ASN A 157 5.79 -7.56 -3.36
C ASN A 157 6.84 -8.53 -3.88
N HIS A 158 8.09 -8.25 -3.53
CA HIS A 158 9.23 -9.11 -3.82
C HIS A 158 10.17 -9.13 -2.62
N VAL A 159 10.66 -10.32 -2.31
CA VAL A 159 11.65 -10.56 -1.26
C VAL A 159 12.91 -11.17 -1.85
N VAL A 160 14.05 -10.69 -1.36
CA VAL A 160 15.37 -11.28 -1.59
C VAL A 160 15.99 -11.56 -0.24
N ILE A 161 16.32 -12.83 0.00
CA ILE A 161 16.99 -13.30 1.19
C ILE A 161 18.34 -13.87 0.78
N GLN A 162 19.40 -13.46 1.48
CA GLN A 162 20.75 -13.96 1.26
C GLN A 162 21.35 -14.38 2.58
N CYS A 163 21.75 -15.64 2.70
CA CYS A 163 22.34 -16.21 3.88
C CYS A 163 23.83 -16.49 3.66
N PHE A 164 24.63 -16.13 4.64
CA PHE A 164 26.08 -16.30 4.63
C PHE A 164 26.50 -17.13 5.85
N ARG A 165 27.10 -18.29 5.59
CA ARG A 165 27.38 -19.27 6.64
C ARG A 165 28.52 -18.84 7.56
N ALA A 166 29.61 -18.31 6.99
CA ALA A 166 30.79 -17.94 7.75
C ALA A 166 30.50 -16.82 8.76
N GLU A 167 29.63 -15.90 8.38
CA GLU A 167 29.19 -14.77 9.18
C GLU A 167 27.93 -15.10 10.03
N SER A 168 27.32 -16.27 9.81
CA SER A 168 26.17 -16.79 10.56
C SER A 168 24.94 -15.88 10.53
N TYR A 169 24.66 -15.24 9.39
CA TYR A 169 23.47 -14.38 9.22
C TYR A 169 22.78 -14.53 7.86
N CYS A 170 21.50 -14.13 7.81
CA CYS A 170 20.78 -13.84 6.58
C CYS A 170 20.39 -12.37 6.52
N SER A 171 20.59 -11.70 5.38
CA SER A 171 19.94 -10.44 5.07
C SER A 171 18.57 -10.71 4.45
N TYR A 172 17.58 -9.91 4.84
CA TYR A 172 16.21 -9.99 4.38
C TYR A 172 15.82 -8.63 3.82
N ASN A 173 15.51 -8.58 2.52
CA ASN A 173 15.08 -7.38 1.84
C ASN A 173 13.73 -7.61 1.21
N GLN A 174 12.71 -6.88 1.64
CA GLN A 174 11.39 -6.90 1.04
C GLN A 174 11.04 -5.52 0.51
N VAL A 175 10.64 -5.48 -0.75
CA VAL A 175 10.10 -4.31 -1.42
C VAL A 175 8.67 -4.59 -1.86
N ALA A 176 7.80 -3.59 -1.84
CA ALA A 176 6.44 -3.73 -2.29
C ALA A 176 5.93 -2.49 -3.00
N LEU A 177 4.93 -2.69 -3.85
CA LEU A 177 4.19 -1.61 -4.47
C LEU A 177 3.01 -1.27 -3.57
N ALA A 178 3.05 -0.08 -2.96
CA ALA A 178 1.88 0.52 -2.34
C ALA A 178 0.98 1.08 -3.44
N LEU A 179 -0.30 0.71 -3.36
CA LEU A 179 -1.34 1.21 -4.26
C LEU A 179 -1.88 2.54 -3.69
N PRO A 180 -2.41 3.45 -4.54
CA PRO A 180 -3.20 4.57 -4.06
C PRO A 180 -4.32 4.07 -3.12
N ASP A 181 -4.52 4.75 -2.01
CA ASP A 181 -5.58 4.47 -1.05
C ASP A 181 -6.49 5.69 -0.92
N GLU A 182 -7.78 5.50 -1.19
CA GLU A 182 -8.81 6.54 -1.12
C GLU A 182 -8.89 7.19 0.27
N ASN A 183 -8.49 6.50 1.35
CA ASN A 183 -8.55 7.02 2.71
C ASN A 183 -7.20 7.53 3.23
N SER A 184 -6.17 7.54 2.39
CA SER A 184 -4.82 7.96 2.74
C SER A 184 -4.44 9.26 2.03
N TRP A 185 -3.43 9.97 2.53
CA TRP A 185 -2.80 11.05 1.76
C TRP A 185 -1.92 10.53 0.60
N ALA A 186 -1.56 9.24 0.62
CA ALA A 186 -0.85 8.57 -0.46
C ALA A 186 -1.81 8.20 -1.60
N GLN A 187 -2.00 9.14 -2.52
CA GLN A 187 -2.87 9.00 -3.70
C GLN A 187 -2.12 8.53 -4.96
N SER A 188 -0.88 8.04 -4.81
CA SER A 188 -0.04 7.59 -5.93
C SER A 188 0.59 6.24 -5.63
N TYR A 189 0.86 5.49 -6.70
CA TYR A 189 1.67 4.28 -6.62
C TYR A 189 3.06 4.64 -6.09
N SER A 190 3.55 3.87 -5.12
CA SER A 190 4.85 4.09 -4.51
C SER A 190 5.56 2.77 -4.26
N VAL A 191 6.85 2.71 -4.58
CA VAL A 191 7.68 1.56 -4.19
C VAL A 191 8.19 1.81 -2.79
N LEU A 192 7.93 0.86 -1.89
CA LEU A 192 8.32 0.94 -0.49
C LEU A 192 9.31 -0.18 -0.17
N THR A 193 10.34 0.14 0.61
CA THR A 193 11.09 -0.88 1.35
C THR A 193 10.25 -1.28 2.55
N VAL A 194 9.65 -2.47 2.47
CA VAL A 194 8.82 -3.04 3.54
C VAL A 194 9.69 -3.60 4.65
N ALA A 195 10.85 -4.16 4.34
CA ALA A 195 11.78 -4.63 5.35
C ALA A 195 13.22 -4.65 4.81
N ASP A 196 14.16 -4.32 5.68
CA ASP A 196 15.59 -4.47 5.50
C ASP A 196 16.16 -4.91 6.85
N GLU A 197 16.31 -6.22 7.02
CA GLU A 197 16.52 -6.85 8.32
C GLU A 197 17.64 -7.89 8.25
N TYR A 198 18.24 -8.16 9.42
CA TYR A 198 19.24 -9.20 9.60
C TYR A 198 18.72 -10.27 10.54
N TYR A 199 18.95 -11.52 10.16
CA TYR A 199 18.57 -12.71 10.91
C TYR A 199 19.82 -13.50 11.28
N LYS A 200 19.92 -13.95 12.52
CA LYS A 200 20.96 -14.87 12.98
C LYS A 200 20.59 -16.29 12.60
N ILE A 201 21.52 -17.00 11.96
CA ILE A 201 21.34 -18.41 11.61
C ILE A 201 21.44 -19.27 12.86
N THR A 202 20.43 -20.11 13.08
CA THR A 202 20.38 -21.07 14.20
C THR A 202 20.63 -22.50 13.74
N ARG A 203 20.37 -22.79 12.47
CA ARG A 203 20.62 -24.09 11.85
C ARG A 203 20.99 -23.92 10.38
N TRP A 204 22.02 -24.65 9.93
CA TRP A 204 22.41 -24.76 8.53
C TRP A 204 22.87 -26.19 8.23
N ASP A 205 21.95 -26.97 7.67
CA ASP A 205 22.20 -28.32 7.17
C ASP A 205 22.28 -28.32 5.63
N THR A 206 22.42 -29.50 5.02
CA THR A 206 22.57 -29.63 3.55
C THR A 206 21.45 -28.94 2.77
N ASN A 207 20.19 -29.18 3.16
CA ASN A 207 19.01 -28.66 2.46
C ASN A 207 18.17 -27.72 3.33
N GLN A 208 18.56 -27.45 4.57
CA GLN A 208 17.74 -26.70 5.52
C GLN A 208 18.51 -25.56 6.16
N ILE A 209 17.90 -24.37 6.18
CA ILE A 209 18.39 -23.21 6.93
C ILE A 209 17.25 -22.68 7.79
N ASP A 210 17.52 -22.50 9.09
CA ASP A 210 16.62 -21.79 10.00
C ASP A 210 17.35 -20.58 10.58
N ALA A 211 16.65 -19.44 10.65
CA ALA A 211 17.20 -18.20 11.19
C ALA A 211 16.16 -17.41 11.99
N VAL A 212 16.61 -16.69 13.00
CA VAL A 212 15.77 -15.85 13.89
C VAL A 212 16.27 -14.41 13.88
N PRO A 213 15.44 -13.40 14.19
CA PRO A 213 15.86 -12.00 14.15
C PRO A 213 17.00 -11.74 15.14
N TYR A 214 17.96 -10.89 14.78
CA TYR A 214 19.02 -10.47 15.73
C TYR A 214 18.46 -9.74 16.95
N GLN A 215 17.39 -8.96 16.75
CA GLN A 215 16.71 -8.22 17.79
C GLN A 215 15.30 -8.76 17.93
N ASN A 216 14.99 -9.31 19.11
CA ASN A 216 13.68 -9.84 19.43
C ASN A 216 12.96 -8.93 20.43
N THR A 217 12.91 -7.63 20.12
CA THR A 217 12.29 -6.59 20.95
C THR A 217 10.91 -6.17 20.45
N ALA A 218 10.51 -6.62 19.27
CA ALA A 218 9.20 -6.36 18.70
C ALA A 218 8.09 -7.20 19.38
N CYS A 219 6.84 -6.78 19.20
CA CYS A 219 5.64 -7.48 19.67
C CYS A 219 5.53 -8.92 19.15
N ARG A 220 6.06 -9.13 17.95
CA ARG A 220 6.07 -10.41 17.24
C ARG A 220 7.49 -10.68 16.76
N SER A 221 7.83 -11.94 16.64
CA SER A 221 9.10 -12.41 16.10
C SER A 221 8.83 -13.22 14.84
N ASN A 222 9.58 -12.94 13.78
CA ASN A 222 9.49 -13.66 12.52
C ASN A 222 10.66 -14.64 12.47
N GLN A 223 10.40 -15.93 12.31
CA GLN A 223 11.45 -16.92 12.07
C GLN A 223 11.48 -17.26 10.58
N LEU A 224 12.67 -17.37 10.01
CA LEU A 224 12.89 -17.87 8.66
C LEU A 224 13.15 -19.37 8.71
N SER A 225 12.52 -20.12 7.80
CA SER A 225 12.77 -21.55 7.61
C SER A 225 12.76 -21.90 6.13
N PHE A 226 13.87 -22.43 5.64
CA PHE A 226 14.10 -22.71 4.23
C PHE A 226 14.44 -24.18 4.05
N ASN A 227 13.68 -24.87 3.21
CA ASN A 227 13.98 -26.20 2.71
C ASN A 227 14.22 -26.14 1.20
N PHE A 228 15.48 -26.29 0.80
CA PHE A 228 15.92 -26.21 -0.60
C PHE A 228 15.60 -27.48 -1.40
N GLU A 229 15.34 -28.61 -0.74
CA GLU A 229 14.95 -29.86 -1.39
C GLU A 229 13.47 -29.81 -1.81
N THR A 230 12.59 -29.39 -0.89
CA THR A 230 11.15 -29.27 -1.16
C THR A 230 10.76 -27.93 -1.78
N LYS A 231 11.70 -26.96 -1.83
CA LYS A 231 11.48 -25.56 -2.25
C LYS A 231 10.44 -24.84 -1.39
N GLU A 232 10.37 -25.22 -0.12
CA GLU A 232 9.49 -24.62 0.86
C GLU A 232 10.25 -23.55 1.64
N PHE A 233 9.87 -22.30 1.44
CA PHE A 233 10.49 -21.15 2.08
C PHE A 233 9.43 -20.39 2.86
N PHE A 234 9.57 -20.35 4.19
CA PHE A 234 8.57 -19.83 5.09
C PHE A 234 9.10 -18.73 5.99
N GLU A 235 8.19 -17.81 6.32
CA GLU A 235 8.32 -16.87 7.42
C GLU A 235 7.24 -17.20 8.45
N ILE A 236 7.62 -17.38 9.70
CA ILE A 236 6.72 -17.80 10.77
C ILE A 236 6.72 -16.73 11.84
N ALA A 237 5.65 -15.93 11.86
CA ALA A 237 5.44 -14.89 12.86
C ALA A 237 4.80 -15.48 14.12
N ARG A 238 5.41 -15.24 15.28
CA ARG A 238 4.94 -15.69 16.61
C ARG A 238 4.84 -14.50 17.56
N ASN A 239 4.00 -14.63 18.58
CA ASN A 239 3.94 -13.63 19.65
C ASN A 239 5.25 -13.67 20.45
N ASN A 240 5.79 -12.49 20.73
CA ASN A 240 6.95 -12.32 21.59
C ASN A 240 6.55 -11.86 23.02
N THR A 241 5.29 -11.44 23.18
CA THR A 241 4.70 -11.02 24.46
C THR A 241 3.52 -11.93 24.84
N SER A 242 3.20 -12.00 26.14
CA SER A 242 2.11 -12.85 26.65
C SER A 242 0.70 -12.30 26.38
N GLY A 243 0.57 -10.99 26.13
CA GLY A 243 -0.68 -10.31 25.81
C GLY A 243 -0.51 -9.26 24.73
N ASP A 244 -1.50 -8.37 24.61
CA ASP A 244 -1.48 -7.24 23.68
C ASP A 244 -0.21 -6.41 23.87
N CYS A 245 0.31 -5.93 22.75
CA CYS A 245 1.60 -5.26 22.73
C CYS A 245 1.43 -3.80 22.33
N GLN A 246 1.87 -2.89 23.19
CA GLN A 246 1.95 -1.48 22.86
C GLN A 246 3.16 -1.23 21.97
N THR A 247 2.91 -0.65 20.81
CA THR A 247 3.97 -0.20 19.90
C THR A 247 4.50 1.17 20.34
N ALA A 248 5.71 1.50 19.93
CA ALA A 248 6.29 2.83 20.15
C ALA A 248 5.49 3.97 19.49
N LEU A 249 4.57 3.64 18.57
CA LEU A 249 3.67 4.57 17.89
C LEU A 249 2.33 4.75 18.63
N GLY A 250 2.19 4.21 19.85
CA GLY A 250 0.96 4.33 20.65
C GLY A 250 -0.19 3.44 20.15
N VAL A 251 0.06 2.57 19.17
CA VAL A 251 -0.92 1.58 18.68
C VAL A 251 -0.79 0.31 19.51
N THR A 252 -1.92 -0.23 19.95
CA THR A 252 -1.99 -1.54 20.61
C THR A 252 -2.17 -2.62 19.55
N LEU A 253 -1.18 -3.51 19.40
CA LEU A 253 -1.27 -4.66 18.53
C LEU A 253 -1.84 -5.85 19.30
N PRO A 254 -2.96 -6.45 18.83
CA PRO A 254 -3.51 -7.62 19.48
C PRO A 254 -2.56 -8.81 19.31
N ARG A 255 -2.57 -9.66 20.33
CA ARG A 255 -1.90 -10.96 20.29
C ARG A 255 -2.46 -11.81 19.12
N LEU A 256 -1.59 -12.59 18.49
CA LEU A 256 -2.00 -13.60 17.51
C LEU A 256 -2.60 -14.82 18.21
N ASP A 257 -3.76 -15.29 17.74
CA ASP A 257 -4.38 -16.53 18.24
C ASP A 257 -3.55 -17.78 17.88
N LYS A 258 -2.93 -17.77 16.70
CA LYS A 258 -2.01 -18.81 16.20
C LYS A 258 -0.82 -18.17 15.45
N PRO A 259 0.31 -18.87 15.30
CA PRO A 259 1.39 -18.39 14.44
C PRO A 259 0.86 -18.06 13.04
N ARG A 260 1.31 -16.94 12.48
CA ARG A 260 1.03 -16.59 11.09
C ARG A 260 2.17 -17.10 10.23
N VAL A 261 1.83 -17.78 9.14
CA VAL A 261 2.80 -18.35 8.22
C VAL A 261 2.67 -17.65 6.88
N SER A 262 3.77 -17.07 6.44
CA SER A 262 3.95 -16.60 5.07
C SER A 262 4.84 -17.58 4.32
N GLN A 263 4.58 -17.72 3.03
CA GLN A 263 5.36 -18.53 2.12
C GLN A 263 5.92 -17.65 1.01
N ILE A 264 7.18 -17.87 0.65
CA ILE A 264 7.80 -17.25 -0.51
C ILE A 264 7.54 -18.15 -1.71
N VAL A 265 6.86 -17.61 -2.71
CA VAL A 265 6.38 -18.35 -3.88
C VAL A 265 6.72 -17.62 -5.18
N LYS A 266 6.45 -18.29 -6.31
CA LYS A 266 6.40 -17.63 -7.61
C LYS A 266 5.25 -16.62 -7.65
N GLY A 267 5.58 -15.39 -8.04
CA GLY A 267 4.69 -14.23 -7.90
C GLY A 267 3.76 -13.96 -9.07
N ASP A 268 4.04 -14.49 -10.28
CA ASP A 268 3.35 -14.10 -11.53
C ASP A 268 1.83 -14.11 -11.37
N GLU A 269 1.26 -15.23 -10.90
CA GLU A 269 -0.18 -15.37 -10.76
C GLU A 269 -0.79 -14.39 -9.74
N ILE A 270 -0.05 -14.05 -8.68
CA ILE A 270 -0.50 -13.09 -7.66
C ILE A 270 -0.48 -11.67 -8.23
N VAL A 271 0.62 -11.31 -8.89
CA VAL A 271 0.81 -9.97 -9.47
C VAL A 271 -0.16 -9.74 -10.61
N ASP A 272 -0.32 -10.71 -11.52
CA ASP A 272 -1.24 -10.65 -12.65
C ASP A 272 -2.70 -10.57 -12.19
N ALA A 273 -3.08 -11.37 -11.18
CA ALA A 273 -4.42 -11.31 -10.59
C ALA A 273 -4.69 -9.93 -9.96
N GLU A 274 -3.71 -9.35 -9.27
CA GLU A 274 -3.87 -8.05 -8.65
C GLU A 274 -3.93 -6.92 -9.70
N PHE A 275 -3.11 -6.94 -10.75
CA PHE A 275 -3.22 -5.96 -11.85
C PHE A 275 -4.52 -6.11 -12.63
N LYS A 276 -5.00 -7.34 -12.85
CA LYS A 276 -6.32 -7.58 -13.42
C LYS A 276 -7.41 -6.94 -12.55
N ARG A 277 -7.37 -7.17 -11.24
CA ARG A 277 -8.30 -6.55 -10.27
C ARG A 277 -8.22 -5.02 -10.31
N ILE A 278 -7.00 -4.45 -10.33
CA ILE A 278 -6.77 -3.02 -10.44
C ILE A 278 -7.37 -2.47 -11.74
N GLY A 279 -7.16 -3.15 -12.87
CA GLY A 279 -7.72 -2.77 -14.17
C GLY A 279 -9.24 -2.82 -14.21
N GLU A 280 -9.85 -3.87 -13.65
CA GLU A 280 -11.32 -3.99 -13.53
C GLU A 280 -11.92 -2.90 -12.62
N GLU A 281 -11.25 -2.60 -11.51
CA GLU A 281 -11.63 -1.52 -10.61
C GLU A 281 -11.51 -0.15 -11.31
N ALA A 282 -10.37 0.12 -11.96
CA ALA A 282 -10.11 1.40 -12.62
C ALA A 282 -11.03 1.64 -13.82
N ALA A 283 -11.41 0.57 -14.54
CA ALA A 283 -12.41 0.61 -15.60
C ALA A 283 -13.79 1.11 -15.10
N SER A 284 -14.11 0.92 -13.81
CA SER A 284 -15.34 1.44 -13.22
C SER A 284 -15.32 2.95 -12.96
N TYR A 285 -14.15 3.58 -13.02
CA TYR A 285 -13.98 5.01 -12.73
C TYR A 285 -14.11 5.92 -13.95
N TYR A 286 -14.09 5.36 -15.16
CA TYR A 286 -14.40 6.12 -16.37
C TYR A 286 -15.80 6.75 -16.28
N SER A 287 -15.96 7.90 -16.95
CA SER A 287 -17.25 8.59 -17.04
C SER A 287 -18.36 7.63 -17.48
N SER A 288 -19.53 7.76 -16.90
CA SER A 288 -20.71 6.94 -17.22
C SER A 288 -21.04 7.03 -18.71
N ALA A 289 -20.94 8.21 -19.31
CA ALA A 289 -21.13 8.41 -20.75
C ALA A 289 -20.16 7.58 -21.60
N PHE A 290 -18.88 7.52 -21.21
CA PHE A 290 -17.89 6.69 -21.91
C PHE A 290 -18.16 5.20 -21.73
N ARG A 291 -18.47 4.78 -20.49
CA ARG A 291 -18.80 3.39 -20.18
C ARG A 291 -20.04 2.91 -20.94
N ASP A 292 -21.09 3.72 -20.98
CA ASP A 292 -22.32 3.43 -21.71
C ASP A 292 -22.05 3.30 -23.22
N ARG A 293 -21.19 4.17 -23.79
CA ARG A 293 -20.79 4.10 -25.21
C ARG A 293 -20.06 2.80 -25.56
N LEU A 294 -19.27 2.26 -24.63
CA LEU A 294 -18.53 1.01 -24.82
C LEU A 294 -19.32 -0.24 -24.37
N GLY A 295 -20.55 -0.08 -23.88
CA GLY A 295 -21.33 -1.20 -23.33
C GLY A 295 -20.69 -1.82 -22.08
N MET A 296 -19.92 -1.02 -21.32
CA MET A 296 -19.29 -1.48 -20.09
C MET A 296 -20.33 -1.59 -18.96
N PRO A 297 -20.18 -2.53 -18.01
CA PRO A 297 -21.09 -2.64 -16.87
C PRO A 297 -21.12 -1.34 -16.04
N LYS A 298 -22.33 -0.89 -15.68
CA LYS A 298 -22.54 0.32 -14.84
C LYS A 298 -21.90 0.20 -13.45
N THR A 299 -21.73 -1.03 -12.99
CA THR A 299 -20.98 -1.39 -11.79
C THR A 299 -19.97 -2.46 -12.18
N GLY A 300 -18.67 -2.15 -12.08
CA GLY A 300 -17.69 -3.23 -11.91
C GLY A 300 -18.08 -4.02 -10.65
N PRO A 301 -17.72 -5.30 -10.52
CA PRO A 301 -17.88 -5.99 -9.25
C PRO A 301 -17.14 -5.15 -8.19
N VAL A 302 -17.90 -4.49 -7.32
CA VAL A 302 -17.35 -4.03 -6.05
C VAL A 302 -16.91 -5.31 -5.39
N ALA A 303 -15.60 -5.55 -5.35
CA ALA A 303 -15.06 -6.66 -4.59
C ALA A 303 -15.57 -6.47 -3.15
N VAL A 304 -16.59 -7.24 -2.81
CA VAL A 304 -17.08 -7.41 -1.45
C VAL A 304 -15.88 -7.87 -0.65
N GLY A 305 -15.27 -6.97 0.13
CA GLY A 305 -14.11 -7.31 0.94
C GLY A 305 -13.07 -6.23 1.19
N SER A 306 -13.26 -4.97 0.77
CA SER A 306 -12.46 -3.86 1.31
C SER A 306 -12.94 -3.50 2.72
N LYS A 307 -12.62 -4.38 3.68
CA LYS A 307 -12.39 -3.94 5.06
C LYS A 307 -10.88 -4.00 5.31
N PRO A 308 -10.31 -3.02 6.03
CA PRO A 308 -8.93 -3.07 6.48
C PRO A 308 -8.65 -4.30 7.35
#